data_AF-A0A3C1ER96-F1
#
_entry.id   AF-A0A3C1ER96-F1
#
_cell.length_a   1.000
_cell.length_b   1.000
_cell.length_c   1.000
_cell.angle_alpha   90.00
_cell.angle_beta   90.00
_cell.angle_gamma   90.00
#
_symmetry.space_group_name_H-M   'P 1'
#
loop_
_entity.id
_entity.type
_entity.pdbx_description
1 polymer ?
#
loop_
_entity_poly.entity_id
_entity_poly.type
_entity_poly.pdbx_seq_one_letter_code
_entity_poly.pdbx_strand_id
1 'polypeptide(L)'
;MVLMLATTARASIPSYDWRNTPAPQGWSEVIANLQNYGVFTPENEPLPATIALADITGPQDASHHRDYVNIWGTENGPNKFKGDYLTVISEDWRIENGKWIVNQWLFRVSTEGQLLAAAKGSVVETLEYQVLESKQEVVSVNDPAVLTQFTKLIAKWRAFKPK
;
A
#
# COMPACT_ATOMS: atom_id res chain seq x y z
N MET A 1 5.12 -32.16 10.08
CA MET A 1 3.95 -31.26 10.09
C MET A 1 3.59 -31.00 8.64
N VAL A 2 2.46 -31.54 8.18
CA VAL A 2 2.10 -31.60 6.75
C VAL A 2 1.46 -30.29 6.32
N LEU A 3 2.08 -29.64 5.34
CA LEU A 3 1.62 -28.45 4.65
C LEU A 3 0.45 -28.83 3.72
N MET A 4 -0.79 -28.45 4.06
CA MET A 4 -1.91 -28.57 3.12
C MET A 4 -2.01 -27.31 2.28
N LEU A 5 -1.60 -27.43 1.02
CA LEU A 5 -1.88 -26.50 -0.07
C LEU A 5 -3.38 -26.53 -0.38
N ALA A 6 -4.10 -25.47 -0.04
CA ALA A 6 -5.43 -25.23 -0.58
C ALA A 6 -5.29 -24.70 -2.01
N THR A 7 -5.45 -25.58 -3.00
CA THR A 7 -5.52 -25.24 -4.42
C THR A 7 -6.84 -24.54 -4.71
N THR A 8 -6.87 -23.22 -4.56
CA THR A 8 -7.91 -22.39 -5.18
C THR A 8 -7.50 -22.14 -6.62
N ALA A 9 -8.35 -22.53 -7.57
CA ALA A 9 -8.17 -22.20 -8.98
C ALA A 9 -8.01 -20.68 -9.11
N ARG A 10 -6.83 -20.22 -9.57
CA ARG A 10 -6.62 -18.82 -9.93
C ARG A 10 -7.56 -18.51 -11.09
N ALA A 11 -8.60 -17.73 -10.83
CA ALA A 11 -9.33 -17.07 -11.91
C ALA A 11 -8.30 -16.33 -12.78
N SER A 12 -8.32 -16.61 -14.09
CA SER A 12 -7.49 -15.90 -15.05
C SER A 12 -7.92 -14.42 -15.04
N ILE A 13 -7.10 -13.57 -14.45
CA ILE A 13 -7.29 -12.12 -14.47
C ILE A 13 -7.23 -11.70 -15.95
N PRO A 14 -8.28 -11.04 -16.51
CA PRO A 14 -8.21 -10.48 -17.85
C PRO A 14 -6.94 -9.64 -18.00
N SER A 15 -6.21 -9.80 -19.11
CA SER A 15 -4.99 -9.02 -19.34
C SER A 15 -5.32 -7.53 -19.42
N TYR A 16 -5.14 -6.84 -18.30
CA TYR A 16 -5.25 -5.38 -18.23
C TYR A 16 -3.99 -4.77 -18.85
N ASP A 17 -4.17 -4.06 -19.96
CA ASP A 17 -3.07 -3.31 -20.59
C ASP A 17 -2.85 -1.99 -19.83
N TRP A 18 -2.20 -2.11 -18.68
CA TRP A 18 -1.85 -1.01 -17.79
C TRP A 18 -1.09 0.12 -18.49
N ARG A 19 -0.43 -0.17 -19.61
CA ARG A 19 0.36 0.79 -20.41
C ARG A 19 -0.46 1.98 -20.93
N ASN A 20 -1.80 1.85 -21.03
CA ASN A 20 -2.66 2.91 -21.56
C ASN A 20 -3.39 3.73 -20.49
N THR A 21 -3.16 3.49 -19.20
CA THR A 21 -3.80 4.28 -18.14
C THR A 21 -2.94 5.50 -17.83
N PRO A 22 -3.44 6.73 -18.00
CA PRO A 22 -2.65 7.92 -17.70
C PRO A 22 -2.36 8.00 -16.20
N ALA A 23 -1.21 8.58 -15.87
CA ALA A 23 -0.88 8.93 -14.49
C ALA A 23 -1.98 9.83 -13.89
N PRO A 24 -2.32 9.66 -12.60
CA PRO A 24 -3.26 10.55 -11.95
C PRO A 24 -2.71 11.98 -11.91
N GLN A 25 -3.61 12.96 -11.92
CA GLN A 25 -3.23 14.37 -11.88
C GLN A 25 -2.41 14.69 -10.62
N GLY A 26 -1.21 15.25 -10.82
CA GLY A 26 -0.31 15.66 -9.74
C GLY A 26 0.57 14.53 -9.21
N TRP A 27 0.82 13.50 -10.03
CA TRP A 27 1.72 12.41 -9.70
C TRP A 27 3.15 12.87 -9.41
N SER A 28 3.65 13.84 -10.18
CA SER A 28 4.98 14.44 -9.95
C SER A 28 5.15 15.01 -8.55
N GLU A 29 4.11 15.59 -7.99
CA GLU A 29 4.09 16.18 -6.66
C GLU A 29 4.05 15.10 -5.57
N VAL A 30 3.38 13.97 -5.81
CA VAL A 30 3.46 12.80 -4.92
C VAL A 30 4.90 12.29 -4.84
N ILE A 31 5.56 12.12 -6.00
CA ILE A 31 6.97 11.71 -6.05
C ILE A 31 7.88 12.74 -5.37
N ALA A 32 7.67 14.02 -5.61
CA ALA A 32 8.44 15.08 -4.95
C ALA A 32 8.25 15.06 -3.43
N ASN A 33 7.03 14.84 -2.94
CA ASN A 33 6.76 14.73 -1.50
C ASN A 33 7.47 13.52 -0.88
N LEU A 34 7.43 12.36 -1.54
CA LEU A 34 8.19 11.18 -1.12
C LEU A 34 9.69 11.44 -1.04
N GLN A 35 10.27 12.10 -2.05
CA GLN A 35 11.70 12.41 -2.06
C GLN A 35 12.10 13.44 -1.01
N ASN A 36 11.24 14.43 -0.73
CA ASN A 36 11.55 15.52 0.20
C ASN A 36 11.30 15.17 1.67
N TYR A 37 10.28 14.34 1.93
CA TYR A 37 9.78 14.11 3.29
C TYR A 37 9.74 12.63 3.69
N GLY A 38 9.95 11.71 2.75
CA GLY A 38 9.90 10.29 3.02
C GLY A 38 11.05 9.81 3.89
N VAL A 39 10.77 8.79 4.70
CA VAL A 39 11.79 8.11 5.50
C VAL A 39 12.39 7.00 4.66
N PHE A 40 13.70 7.06 4.43
CA PHE A 40 14.45 5.98 3.80
C PHE A 40 14.68 4.83 4.79
N THR A 41 14.32 3.62 4.38
CA THR A 41 14.68 2.38 5.05
C THR A 41 15.51 1.55 4.08
N PRO A 42 16.76 1.16 4.45
CA PRO A 42 17.58 0.33 3.58
C PRO A 42 16.97 -1.06 3.40
N GLU A 43 17.46 -1.78 2.40
CA GLU A 43 17.07 -3.17 2.16
C GLU A 43 17.33 -4.04 3.39
N ASN A 44 16.36 -4.88 3.73
CA ASN A 44 16.44 -5.83 4.83
C ASN A 44 15.70 -7.10 4.41
N GLU A 45 16.45 -8.06 3.87
CA GLU A 45 15.89 -9.25 3.24
C GLU A 45 14.79 -9.90 4.11
N PRO A 46 13.61 -10.22 3.53
CA PRO A 46 13.28 -10.19 2.10
C PRO A 46 12.71 -8.84 1.59
N LEU A 47 12.74 -7.78 2.40
CA LEU A 47 12.12 -6.51 2.06
C LEU A 47 13.09 -5.61 1.27
N PRO A 48 12.69 -5.11 0.08
CA PRO A 48 13.48 -4.14 -0.68
C PRO A 48 13.65 -2.82 0.11
N ALA A 49 14.63 -2.02 -0.30
CA ALA A 49 14.76 -0.66 0.21
C ALA A 49 13.47 0.14 -0.08
N THR A 50 13.15 1.08 0.80
CA THR A 50 11.95 1.91 0.64
C THR A 50 12.16 3.36 1.04
N ILE A 51 11.44 4.25 0.38
CA ILE A 51 11.17 5.61 0.84
C ILE A 51 9.67 5.69 1.13
N ALA A 52 9.32 5.96 2.37
CA ALA A 52 7.94 5.87 2.85
C ALA A 52 7.44 7.18 3.48
N LEU A 53 6.20 7.54 3.19
CA LEU A 53 5.42 8.52 3.93
C LEU A 53 4.25 7.82 4.63
N ALA A 54 3.97 8.26 5.85
CA ALA A 54 2.84 7.80 6.63
C ALA A 54 2.07 9.01 7.19
N ASP A 55 0.74 8.92 7.18
CA ASP A 55 -0.12 9.84 7.91
C ASP A 55 -1.09 9.04 8.78
N ILE A 56 -0.84 9.09 10.09
CA ILE A 56 -1.60 8.38 11.10
C ILE A 56 -2.50 9.38 11.80
N THR A 57 -3.80 9.10 11.81
CA THR A 57 -4.82 9.90 12.50
C THR A 57 -5.43 9.10 13.64
N GLY A 58 -5.28 9.61 14.86
CA GLY A 58 -5.75 8.94 16.07
C GLY A 58 -4.61 8.30 16.87
N PRO A 59 -4.91 7.82 18.09
CA PRO A 59 -3.95 7.16 18.97
C PRO A 59 -3.64 5.73 18.48
N GLN A 60 -2.35 5.35 18.46
CA GLN A 60 -1.92 4.05 17.91
C GLN A 60 -2.30 2.84 18.79
N ASP A 61 -2.62 3.09 20.06
CA ASP A 61 -3.09 2.12 21.05
C ASP A 61 -4.61 2.05 21.17
N ALA A 62 -5.36 2.79 20.34
CA ALA A 62 -6.81 2.64 20.18
C ALA A 62 -7.21 2.66 18.70
N SER A 63 -8.50 2.78 18.37
CA SER A 63 -8.93 2.90 16.97
C SER A 63 -8.30 4.10 16.28
N HIS A 64 -7.75 3.90 15.09
CA HIS A 64 -7.06 4.93 14.32
C HIS A 64 -7.07 4.60 12.83
N HIS A 65 -6.65 5.57 12.03
CA HIS A 65 -6.52 5.43 10.59
C HIS A 65 -5.07 5.62 10.17
N ARG A 66 -4.59 4.81 9.23
CA ARG A 66 -3.24 4.92 8.67
C ARG A 66 -3.28 4.90 7.16
N ASP A 67 -2.74 5.94 6.55
CA ASP A 67 -2.42 5.91 5.13
C ASP A 67 -0.91 5.88 4.96
N TYR A 68 -0.46 5.11 3.97
CA TYR A 68 0.94 5.06 3.57
C TYR A 68 1.08 5.25 2.07
N VAL A 69 2.19 5.86 1.66
CA VAL A 69 2.71 5.73 0.31
C VAL A 69 4.19 5.39 0.39
N ASN A 70 4.59 4.35 -0.35
CA ASN A 70 5.94 3.83 -0.34
C ASN A 70 6.45 3.74 -1.78
N ILE A 71 7.68 4.18 -2.04
CA ILE A 71 8.44 3.73 -3.21
C ILE A 71 9.28 2.54 -2.74
N TRP A 72 9.16 1.43 -3.44
CA TRP A 72 9.99 0.24 -3.25
C TRP A 72 11.06 0.19 -4.32
N GLY A 73 12.26 -0.25 -3.98
CA GLY A 73 13.36 -0.23 -4.91
C GLY A 73 14.61 -0.93 -4.42
N THR A 74 15.66 -0.79 -5.21
CA THR A 74 16.99 -1.34 -4.91
C THR A 74 17.97 -0.22 -4.58
N GLU A 75 18.84 -0.43 -3.60
CA GLU A 75 19.99 0.43 -3.34
C GLU A 75 21.21 -0.08 -4.12
N ASN A 76 21.65 0.68 -5.13
CA ASN A 76 22.79 0.31 -5.99
C ASN A 76 24.08 1.04 -5.56
N GLY A 77 24.32 1.11 -4.26
CA GLY A 77 25.45 1.78 -3.63
C GLY A 77 25.07 3.07 -2.88
N PRO A 78 26.05 3.74 -2.25
CA PRO A 78 25.80 4.84 -1.33
C PRO A 78 24.96 5.95 -1.97
N ASN A 79 23.80 6.25 -1.36
CA ASN A 79 22.84 7.27 -1.79
C ASN A 79 22.24 7.05 -3.20
N LYS A 80 22.26 5.81 -3.72
CA LYS A 80 21.69 5.48 -5.04
C LYS A 80 20.47 4.57 -4.90
N PHE A 81 19.33 5.19 -4.63
CA PHE A 81 18.04 4.51 -4.64
C PHE A 81 17.41 4.53 -6.04
N LYS A 82 17.02 3.37 -6.55
CA LYS A 82 16.21 3.25 -7.77
C LYS A 82 14.87 2.63 -7.41
N GLY A 83 13.79 3.40 -7.57
CA GLY A 83 12.42 2.90 -7.40
C GLY A 83 12.02 1.96 -8.53
N ASP A 84 11.35 0.86 -8.16
CA ASP A 84 10.83 -0.16 -9.07
C ASP A 84 9.30 -0.11 -9.17
N TYR A 85 8.62 0.18 -8.06
CA TYR A 85 7.16 0.39 -8.01
C TYR A 85 6.78 1.12 -6.72
N LEU A 86 5.52 1.54 -6.63
CA LEU A 86 4.96 2.11 -5.41
C LEU A 86 3.85 1.26 -4.83
N THR A 87 3.67 1.35 -3.51
CA THR A 87 2.42 0.97 -2.86
C THR A 87 1.74 2.18 -2.25
N VAL A 88 0.42 2.24 -2.39
CA VAL A 88 -0.44 3.16 -1.65
C VAL A 88 -1.34 2.29 -0.80
N ILE A 89 -1.37 2.55 0.51
CA ILE A 89 -2.07 1.71 1.49
C ILE A 89 -2.97 2.61 2.31
N SER A 90 -4.17 2.14 2.63
CA SER A 90 -5.11 2.80 3.53
C SER A 90 -5.71 1.78 4.47
N GLU A 91 -5.60 2.04 5.77
CA GLU A 91 -5.97 1.10 6.83
C GLU A 91 -6.84 1.77 7.88
N ASP A 92 -7.96 1.11 8.19
CA ASP A 92 -8.80 1.44 9.32
C ASP A 92 -8.60 0.41 10.43
N TRP A 93 -8.00 0.85 11.53
CA TRP A 93 -7.67 0.04 12.70
C TRP A 93 -8.73 0.23 13.78
N ARG A 94 -9.19 -0.88 14.37
CA ARG A 94 -10.11 -0.88 15.51
C ARG A 94 -9.87 -2.07 16.41
N ILE A 95 -10.24 -1.95 17.68
CA ILE A 95 -10.18 -3.05 18.64
C ILE A 95 -11.56 -3.67 18.79
N GLU A 96 -11.68 -4.97 18.52
CA GLU A 96 -12.89 -5.76 18.76
C GLU A 96 -12.53 -7.04 19.52
N ASN A 97 -13.22 -7.32 20.62
CA ASN A 97 -13.02 -8.53 21.42
C ASN A 97 -11.54 -8.78 21.81
N GLY A 98 -10.82 -7.71 22.17
CA GLY A 98 -9.41 -7.77 22.55
C GLY A 98 -8.44 -8.08 21.41
N LYS A 99 -8.83 -7.80 20.16
CA LYS A 99 -8.01 -8.02 18.96
C LYS A 99 -8.04 -6.79 18.07
N TRP A 100 -6.96 -6.55 17.33
CA TRP A 100 -6.97 -5.60 16.24
C TRP A 100 -7.74 -6.19 15.07
N ILE A 101 -8.63 -5.38 14.51
CA ILE A 101 -9.27 -5.60 13.21
C ILE A 101 -8.80 -4.47 12.31
N VAL A 102 -8.07 -4.83 11.26
CA VAL A 102 -7.53 -3.89 10.28
C VAL A 102 -8.28 -4.11 8.98
N ASN A 103 -8.96 -3.09 8.46
CA ASN A 103 -9.51 -3.13 7.10
C ASN A 103 -8.57 -2.35 6.19
N GLN A 104 -8.14 -2.98 5.11
CA GLN A 104 -7.05 -2.45 4.29
C GLN A 104 -7.46 -2.34 2.82
N TRP A 105 -7.08 -1.23 2.20
CA TRP A 105 -6.89 -1.10 0.76
C TRP A 105 -5.40 -1.09 0.44
N LEU A 106 -4.99 -1.87 -0.56
CA LEU A 106 -3.63 -1.94 -1.07
C LEU A 106 -3.65 -1.68 -2.57
N PHE A 107 -2.93 -0.67 -3.02
CA PHE A 107 -2.75 -0.35 -4.44
C PHE A 107 -1.29 -0.50 -4.80
N ARG A 108 -1.00 -1.23 -5.88
CA ARG A 108 0.32 -1.27 -6.51
C ARG A 108 0.32 -0.34 -7.71
N VAL A 109 1.29 0.55 -7.76
CA VAL A 109 1.38 1.61 -8.77
C VAL A 109 2.73 1.55 -9.46
N SER A 110 2.78 1.82 -10.77
CA SER A 110 4.05 1.98 -11.48
C SER A 110 4.77 3.26 -11.04
N THR A 111 6.05 3.39 -11.37
CA THR A 111 6.83 4.61 -11.15
C THR A 111 6.27 5.82 -11.90
N GLU A 112 5.52 5.58 -12.98
CA GLU A 112 4.84 6.58 -13.80
C GLU A 112 3.43 6.91 -13.28
N GLY A 113 2.97 6.26 -12.20
CA GLY A 113 1.68 6.56 -11.57
C GLY A 113 0.52 5.70 -12.04
N GLN A 114 0.77 4.67 -12.86
CA GLN A 114 -0.28 3.81 -13.38
C GLN A 114 -0.72 2.80 -12.32
N LEU A 115 -2.03 2.69 -12.06
CA LEU A 115 -2.55 1.68 -11.13
C LEU A 115 -2.41 0.29 -11.75
N LEU A 116 -1.55 -0.55 -11.19
CA LEU A 116 -1.22 -1.89 -11.72
C LEU A 116 -2.07 -2.99 -11.10
N ALA A 117 -2.34 -2.88 -9.80
CA ALA A 117 -3.16 -3.84 -9.06
C ALA A 117 -3.82 -3.17 -7.86
N ALA A 118 -4.96 -3.71 -7.44
CA ALA A 118 -5.65 -3.32 -6.24
C ALA A 118 -6.09 -4.56 -5.46
N ALA A 119 -6.02 -4.48 -4.14
CA ALA A 119 -6.57 -5.47 -3.24
C ALA A 119 -7.32 -4.77 -2.10
N LYS A 120 -8.35 -5.44 -1.60
CA LYS A 120 -9.08 -5.05 -0.39
C LYS A 120 -9.14 -6.24 0.54
N GLY A 121 -8.99 -6.00 1.84
CA GLY A 121 -8.97 -7.09 2.79
C GLY A 121 -9.14 -6.69 4.23
N SER A 122 -9.06 -7.69 5.08
CA SER A 122 -8.96 -7.52 6.52
C SER A 122 -7.86 -8.39 7.11
N VAL A 123 -7.24 -7.87 8.17
CA VAL A 123 -6.30 -8.60 9.02
C VAL A 123 -6.83 -8.58 10.44
N VAL A 124 -6.75 -9.71 11.13
CA VAL A 124 -7.05 -9.82 12.56
C VAL A 124 -5.77 -10.15 13.28
N GLU A 125 -5.42 -9.36 14.28
CA GLU A 125 -4.18 -9.51 15.04
C GLU A 125 -4.45 -9.52 16.55
N THR A 126 -3.55 -10.12 17.32
CA THR A 126 -3.50 -9.88 18.77
C THR A 126 -3.09 -8.43 19.05
N LEU A 127 -3.28 -7.92 20.27
CA LEU A 127 -2.85 -6.56 20.62
C LEU A 127 -1.32 -6.40 20.57
N GLU A 128 -0.59 -7.52 20.61
CA GLU A 128 0.86 -7.62 20.39
C GLU A 128 1.25 -7.82 18.91
N TYR A 129 0.32 -7.55 17.98
CA TYR A 129 0.53 -7.57 16.52
C TYR A 129 0.85 -8.96 15.94
N GLN A 130 0.47 -10.05 16.61
CA GLN A 130 0.53 -11.36 16.01
C GLN A 130 -0.67 -11.57 15.07
N VAL A 131 -0.40 -11.76 13.77
CA VAL A 131 -1.44 -12.05 12.78
C VAL A 131 -2.12 -13.40 13.09
N LEU A 132 -3.43 -13.35 13.28
CA LEU A 132 -4.29 -14.52 13.51
C LEU A 132 -5.03 -14.93 12.23
N GLU A 133 -5.49 -13.95 11.45
CA GLU A 133 -6.22 -14.16 10.21
C GLU A 133 -5.89 -13.04 9.23
N SER A 134 -5.76 -13.37 7.94
CA SER A 134 -5.63 -12.40 6.87
C SER A 134 -6.46 -12.85 5.67
N LYS A 135 -7.31 -11.96 5.20
CA LYS A 135 -8.15 -12.15 4.01
C LYS A 135 -7.91 -10.96 3.10
N GLN A 136 -7.36 -11.22 1.92
CA GLN A 136 -7.23 -10.21 0.86
C GLN A 136 -7.85 -10.74 -0.42
N GLU A 137 -8.60 -9.86 -1.08
CA GLU A 137 -9.19 -10.11 -2.39
C GLU A 137 -8.59 -9.14 -3.40
N VAL A 138 -8.07 -9.69 -4.50
CA VAL A 138 -7.67 -8.87 -5.66
C VAL A 138 -8.93 -8.35 -6.32
N VAL A 139 -9.01 -7.03 -6.46
CA VAL A 139 -10.16 -6.35 -7.04
C VAL A 139 -9.78 -5.70 -8.37
N SER A 140 -10.76 -5.53 -9.25
CA SER A 140 -10.52 -4.91 -10.56
C SER A 140 -10.06 -3.46 -10.40
N VAL A 141 -8.97 -3.10 -11.07
CA VAL A 141 -8.47 -1.71 -11.11
C VAL A 141 -9.43 -0.75 -11.82
N ASN A 142 -10.40 -1.28 -12.59
CA ASN A 142 -11.44 -0.51 -13.25
C ASN A 142 -12.72 -0.39 -12.41
N ASP A 143 -12.76 -0.99 -11.21
CA ASP A 143 -13.90 -0.84 -10.31
C ASP A 143 -14.04 0.64 -9.86
N PRO A 144 -15.22 1.27 -9.99
CA PRO A 144 -15.42 2.66 -9.58
C PRO A 144 -15.03 2.94 -8.12
N ALA A 145 -15.24 1.98 -7.20
CA ALA A 145 -14.86 2.12 -5.80
C ALA A 145 -13.33 2.11 -5.62
N VAL A 146 -12.63 1.26 -6.37
CA VAL A 146 -11.16 1.21 -6.42
C VAL A 146 -10.59 2.53 -6.92
N LEU A 147 -11.11 3.02 -8.05
CA LEU A 147 -10.67 4.29 -8.64
C LEU A 147 -10.96 5.48 -7.73
N THR A 148 -12.11 5.50 -7.07
CA THR A 148 -12.48 6.55 -6.12
C THR A 148 -11.53 6.58 -4.93
N GLN A 149 -11.28 5.42 -4.31
CA GLN A 149 -10.38 5.32 -3.15
C GLN A 149 -8.93 5.66 -3.54
N PHE A 150 -8.45 5.15 -4.67
CA PHE A 150 -7.11 5.46 -5.18
C PHE A 150 -6.95 6.97 -5.44
N THR A 151 -7.90 7.59 -6.14
CA THR A 151 -7.87 9.03 -6.45
C THR A 151 -7.88 9.89 -5.18
N LYS A 152 -8.67 9.49 -4.16
CA LYS A 152 -8.69 10.15 -2.85
C LYS A 152 -7.31 10.13 -2.19
N LEU A 153 -6.63 8.97 -2.19
CA LEU A 153 -5.31 8.83 -1.59
C LEU A 153 -4.24 9.61 -2.36
N ILE A 154 -4.28 9.59 -3.69
CA ILE A 154 -3.35 10.40 -4.50
C ILE A 154 -3.54 11.90 -4.23
N ALA A 155 -4.79 12.38 -4.13
CA ALA A 155 -5.06 13.77 -3.78
C ALA A 155 -4.52 14.14 -2.39
N LYS A 156 -4.64 13.23 -1.41
CA LYS A 156 -4.04 13.38 -0.08
C LYS A 156 -2.52 13.53 -0.17
N TRP A 157 -1.84 12.59 -0.84
CA TRP A 157 -0.38 12.58 -0.93
C TRP A 157 0.18 13.74 -1.73
N ARG A 158 -0.54 14.19 -2.76
CA ARG A 158 -0.22 15.41 -3.50
C ARG A 158 -0.24 16.65 -2.59
N ALA A 159 -1.23 16.73 -1.71
CA ALA A 159 -1.40 17.84 -0.78
C ALA A 159 -0.64 17.68 0.54
N PHE A 160 0.18 16.62 0.67
CA PHE A 160 0.88 16.31 1.91
C PHE A 160 1.78 17.46 2.35
N LYS A 161 1.77 17.73 3.66
CA LYS A 161 2.69 18.63 4.33
C LYS A 161 3.15 17.95 5.61
N PRO A 162 4.46 18.00 5.94
CA PRO A 162 4.93 17.48 7.22
C PRO A 162 4.24 18.22 8.37
N LYS A 163 3.93 17.49 9.44
CA LYS A 163 3.35 18.02 10.69
C LYS A 163 4.44 18.49 11.64
#